data_AF-A0A920RKD2-F1
#
_entry.id   AF-A0A920RKD2-F1
#
_cell.length_a   1.000
_cell.length_b   1.000
_cell.length_c   1.000
_cell.angle_alpha   90.00
_cell.angle_beta   90.00
_cell.angle_gamma   90.00
#
_symmetry.space_group_name_H-M   'P 1'
#
loop_
_entity.id
_entity.type
_entity.pdbx_description
1 polymer ?
#
loop_
_entity_poly.entity_id
_entity_poly.type
_entity_poly.pdbx_seq_one_letter_code
_entity_poly.pdbx_strand_id
1 'polypeptide(L)'
;MRHGLVLLIVAATAGVLVEAADPKARTARKSTGRLDVTVKSRLVKSNLPADPLIDFAVEARRQGLEGVLDPDSIRVVNRVTGREVAHSLGPGFRHGDSGRVRWLIAGPRQVRYTVSFRTGRTRRVASTRERVPLIGVGDLLRYNATGPRGSVGWSACREWPI
;
A
#
# COMPACT_ATOMS: atom_id res chain seq x y z
N MET A 1 17.64 28.97 -5.75
CA MET A 1 16.87 27.97 -4.98
C MET A 1 16.87 26.67 -5.78
N ARG A 2 17.53 25.61 -5.29
CA ARG A 2 17.76 24.38 -6.07
C ARG A 2 16.59 23.42 -5.86
N HIS A 3 15.76 23.22 -6.88
CA HIS A 3 14.71 22.21 -6.89
C HIS A 3 15.35 20.81 -6.91
N GLY A 4 15.41 20.19 -5.73
CA GLY A 4 15.89 18.81 -5.58
C GLY A 4 14.82 17.82 -6.03
N LEU A 5 14.99 17.26 -7.23
CA LEU A 5 14.28 16.07 -7.72
C LEU A 5 14.55 14.90 -6.76
N VAL A 6 13.56 14.47 -5.98
CA VAL A 6 13.69 13.31 -5.07
C VAL A 6 13.35 12.03 -5.83
N LEU A 7 14.37 11.36 -6.36
CA LEU A 7 14.25 10.06 -7.02
C LEU A 7 14.10 8.95 -5.97
N LEU A 8 12.93 8.30 -5.92
CA LEU A 8 12.62 7.24 -4.96
C LEU A 8 13.01 5.87 -5.54
N ILE A 9 14.23 5.40 -5.26
CA ILE A 9 14.70 4.08 -5.73
C ILE A 9 14.31 3.02 -4.69
N VAL A 10 13.31 2.19 -4.99
CA VAL A 10 12.95 1.00 -4.19
C VAL A 10 13.91 -0.15 -4.54
N ALA A 11 14.49 -0.83 -3.56
CA ALA A 11 15.17 -2.11 -3.77
C ALA A 11 14.55 -3.15 -2.83
N ALA A 12 14.10 -4.27 -3.40
CA ALA A 12 13.63 -5.44 -2.68
C ALA A 12 14.78 -6.43 -2.56
N THR A 13 15.10 -6.87 -1.34
CA THR A 13 16.02 -7.98 -1.08
C THR A 13 15.20 -9.15 -0.54
N ALA A 14 15.25 -10.29 -1.23
CA ALA A 14 14.60 -11.53 -0.81
C ALA A 14 15.68 -12.50 -0.31
N GLY A 15 15.61 -12.88 0.96
CA GLY A 15 16.36 -14.01 1.51
C GLY A 15 15.58 -15.31 1.29
N VAL A 16 16.26 -16.34 0.79
CA VAL A 16 15.69 -17.68 0.58
C VAL A 16 16.29 -18.64 1.59
N LEU A 17 15.45 -19.35 2.34
CA LEU A 17 15.80 -20.57 3.06
C LEU A 17 15.02 -21.71 2.39
N VAL A 18 15.73 -22.70 1.84
CA VAL A 18 15.14 -23.89 1.22
C VAL A 18 15.27 -25.06 2.18
N GLU A 19 14.15 -25.63 2.62
CA GLU A 19 14.10 -26.91 3.31
C GLU A 19 13.41 -27.92 2.38
N ALA A 20 14.07 -29.04 2.10
CA ALA A 20 13.62 -30.06 1.17
C ALA A 20 12.57 -30.97 1.82
N ALA A 21 11.44 -31.24 1.14
CA ALA A 21 10.43 -32.17 1.63
C ALA A 21 9.75 -33.01 0.52
N ASP A 22 9.50 -34.26 0.92
CA ASP A 22 8.94 -35.50 0.35
C ASP A 22 7.78 -35.43 -0.69
N PRO A 23 7.75 -36.31 -1.73
CA PRO A 23 6.82 -36.26 -2.86
C PRO A 23 5.44 -36.95 -2.66
N LYS A 24 4.79 -36.82 -1.49
CA LYS A 24 3.42 -37.41 -1.29
C LYS A 24 2.37 -36.53 -0.60
N ALA A 25 2.58 -35.23 -0.51
CA ALA A 25 1.53 -34.30 -0.10
C ALA A 25 0.78 -33.76 -1.34
N ARG A 26 -0.56 -33.81 -1.34
CA ARG A 26 -1.37 -32.93 -2.21
C ARG A 26 -0.81 -31.52 -2.02
N THR A 27 -0.10 -31.01 -3.01
CA THR A 27 0.64 -29.75 -2.90
C THR A 27 -0.35 -28.65 -2.55
N ALA A 28 -0.30 -28.19 -1.30
CA ALA A 28 -1.00 -26.99 -0.89
C ALA A 28 -0.41 -25.86 -1.73
N ARG A 29 -1.09 -25.52 -2.82
CA ARG A 29 -0.64 -24.50 -3.77
C ARG A 29 -0.42 -23.21 -2.99
N LYS A 30 0.82 -22.75 -2.94
CA LYS A 30 1.19 -21.56 -2.19
C LYS A 30 0.39 -20.39 -2.76
N SER A 31 -0.42 -19.75 -1.93
CA SER A 31 -1.40 -18.74 -2.35
C SER A 31 -1.24 -17.41 -1.61
N THR A 32 -0.23 -17.28 -0.75
CA THR A 32 0.05 -16.05 0.00
C THR A 32 1.47 -15.59 -0.25
N GLY A 33 1.61 -14.32 -0.57
CA GLY A 33 2.87 -13.65 -0.84
C GLY A 33 3.12 -12.47 0.08
N ARG A 34 4.39 -12.09 0.17
CA ARG A 34 4.84 -10.96 0.96
C ARG A 34 5.96 -10.24 0.23
N LEU A 35 5.96 -8.91 0.24
CA LEU A 35 7.10 -8.10 -0.18
C LEU A 35 7.43 -7.06 0.88
N ASP A 36 8.71 -6.74 1.01
CA ASP A 36 9.17 -5.68 1.90
C ASP A 36 9.41 -4.40 1.12
N VAL A 37 8.86 -3.29 1.64
CA VAL A 37 8.98 -1.95 1.07
C VAL A 37 9.74 -1.09 2.06
N THR A 38 10.87 -0.52 1.60
CA THR A 38 11.71 0.36 2.42
C THR A 38 11.85 1.72 1.76
N VAL A 39 11.58 2.78 2.53
CA VAL A 39 11.84 4.15 2.14
C VAL A 39 13.33 4.43 2.36
N LYS A 40 14.07 4.67 1.28
CA LYS A 40 15.52 4.90 1.36
C LYS A 40 15.89 6.33 1.73
N SER A 41 15.03 7.29 1.38
CA SER A 41 15.28 8.70 1.68
C SER A 41 15.07 8.99 3.16
N ARG A 42 15.93 9.82 3.74
CA ARG A 42 15.72 10.35 5.09
C ARG A 42 14.48 11.22 5.10
N LEU A 43 13.49 10.83 5.89
CA LEU A 43 12.28 11.62 6.08
C LEU A 43 12.51 12.63 7.20
N VAL A 44 12.20 13.90 6.94
CA VAL A 44 12.28 14.99 7.92
C VAL A 44 10.91 15.47 8.37
N LYS A 45 9.85 15.11 7.64
CA LYS A 45 8.45 15.46 7.93
C LYS A 45 7.64 14.20 8.22
N SER A 46 6.58 14.38 8.99
CA SER A 46 5.53 13.39 9.24
C SER A 46 4.41 13.50 8.21
N ASN A 47 3.53 12.50 8.17
CA ASN A 47 2.34 12.44 7.31
C ASN A 47 2.66 12.54 5.81
N LEU A 48 3.71 11.84 5.39
CA LEU A 48 4.11 11.81 3.98
C LEU A 48 3.38 10.68 3.24
N PRO A 49 2.91 10.90 2.02
CA PRO A 49 2.29 9.83 1.23
C PRO A 49 3.35 8.85 0.73
N ALA A 50 3.09 7.56 0.91
CA ALA A 50 3.75 6.48 0.18
C ALA A 50 2.84 6.05 -0.98
N ASP A 51 3.41 5.92 -2.18
CA ASP A 51 2.70 5.52 -3.40
C ASP A 51 3.61 4.67 -4.33
N PRO A 52 4.04 3.48 -3.90
CA PRO A 52 4.71 2.55 -4.80
C PRO A 52 3.75 1.96 -5.84
N LEU A 53 4.26 1.84 -7.06
CA LEU A 53 3.70 0.98 -8.10
C LEU A 53 4.23 -0.45 -7.88
N ILE A 54 3.32 -1.41 -7.72
CA ILE A 54 3.66 -2.81 -7.45
C ILE A 54 2.98 -3.67 -8.51
N ASP A 55 3.76 -4.54 -9.16
CA ASP A 55 3.25 -5.61 -10.01
C ASP A 55 3.19 -6.92 -9.21
N PHE A 56 2.00 -7.28 -8.74
CA PHE A 56 1.81 -8.48 -7.94
C PHE A 56 1.86 -9.76 -8.75
N ALA A 57 1.68 -9.71 -10.08
CA ALA A 57 1.86 -10.89 -10.92
C ALA A 57 3.34 -11.28 -10.99
N VAL A 58 4.23 -10.29 -11.12
CA VAL A 58 5.68 -10.50 -11.05
C VAL A 58 6.09 -11.01 -9.67
N GLU A 59 5.60 -10.39 -8.59
CA GLU A 59 5.93 -10.80 -7.23
C GLU A 59 5.36 -12.18 -6.88
N ALA A 60 4.16 -12.52 -7.36
CA ALA A 60 3.57 -13.85 -7.22
C ALA A 60 4.44 -14.92 -7.88
N ARG A 61 4.84 -14.70 -9.15
CA ARG A 61 5.70 -15.62 -9.90
C ARG A 61 7.04 -15.84 -9.22
N ARG A 62 7.68 -14.75 -8.76
CA ARG A 62 8.95 -14.82 -8.00
C ARG A 62 8.83 -15.66 -6.73
N GLN A 63 7.65 -15.71 -6.12
CA GLN A 63 7.39 -16.43 -4.88
C GLN A 63 6.79 -17.83 -5.11
N GLY A 64 6.68 -18.28 -6.36
CA GLY A 64 6.08 -19.57 -6.73
C GLY A 64 4.58 -19.63 -6.45
N LEU A 65 3.90 -18.48 -6.42
CA LEU A 65 2.46 -18.41 -6.26
C LEU A 65 1.78 -18.55 -7.61
N GLU A 66 0.64 -19.21 -7.59
CA GLU A 66 -0.13 -19.44 -8.80
C GLU A 66 -1.53 -18.81 -8.68
N GLY A 67 -2.09 -18.42 -9.82
CA GLY A 67 -3.40 -17.75 -9.89
C GLY A 67 -3.30 -16.23 -10.09
N VAL A 68 -4.40 -15.55 -9.83
CA VAL A 68 -4.60 -14.11 -10.03
C VAL A 68 -4.69 -13.41 -8.68
N LEU A 69 -4.27 -12.14 -8.61
CA LEU A 69 -4.34 -11.36 -7.37
C LEU A 69 -5.78 -11.27 -6.83
N ASP A 70 -5.93 -11.42 -5.51
CA ASP A 70 -7.11 -10.98 -4.74
C ASP A 70 -6.82 -9.58 -4.16
N PRO A 71 -7.32 -8.48 -4.73
CA PRO A 71 -6.99 -7.13 -4.28
C PRO A 71 -7.46 -6.84 -2.84
N ASP A 72 -8.51 -7.51 -2.38
CA ASP A 72 -9.06 -7.32 -1.03
C ASP A 72 -8.23 -8.02 0.04
N SER A 73 -7.30 -8.89 -0.37
CA SER A 73 -6.32 -9.52 0.53
C SER A 73 -5.12 -8.63 0.85
N ILE A 74 -4.95 -7.51 0.14
CA ILE A 74 -3.78 -6.66 0.33
C ILE A 74 -3.81 -6.08 1.76
N ARG A 75 -2.71 -6.22 2.48
CA ARG A 75 -2.49 -5.63 3.80
C ARG A 75 -1.13 -4.94 3.81
N VAL A 76 -1.05 -3.82 4.52
CA VAL A 76 0.20 -3.06 4.68
C VAL A 76 0.52 -2.99 6.16
N VAL A 77 1.67 -3.52 6.57
CA VAL A 77 2.12 -3.51 7.96
C VAL A 77 3.35 -2.64 8.09
N ASN A 78 3.32 -1.71 9.03
CA ASN A 78 4.51 -0.96 9.43
C ASN A 78 5.38 -1.85 10.31
N ARG A 79 6.59 -2.19 9.85
CA ARG A 79 7.51 -3.08 10.57
C ARG A 79 8.18 -2.41 11.77
N VAL A 80 8.18 -1.08 11.83
CA VAL A 80 8.74 -0.32 12.97
C VAL A 80 7.78 -0.34 14.15
N THR A 81 6.48 -0.20 13.89
CA THR A 81 5.44 -0.18 14.94
C THR A 81 4.73 -1.52 15.12
N GLY A 82 4.89 -2.46 14.18
CA GLY A 82 4.18 -3.74 14.14
C GLY A 82 2.70 -3.62 13.77
N ARG A 83 2.20 -2.42 13.45
CA ARG A 83 0.77 -2.16 13.24
C ARG A 83 0.41 -2.20 11.76
N GLU A 84 -0.78 -2.71 11.47
CA GLU A 84 -1.39 -2.54 10.14
C GLU A 84 -1.68 -1.05 9.89
N VAL A 85 -1.39 -0.61 8.67
CA VAL A 85 -1.64 0.74 8.20
C VAL A 85 -2.76 0.71 7.18
N ALA A 86 -3.76 1.55 7.39
CA ALA A 86 -4.81 1.77 6.42
C ALA A 86 -4.19 2.21 5.09
N HIS A 87 -4.69 1.68 3.99
CA HIS A 87 -4.15 1.95 2.67
C HIS A 87 -5.27 2.03 1.62
N SER A 88 -4.96 2.62 0.48
CA SER A 88 -5.85 2.71 -0.68
C SER A 88 -5.20 2.07 -1.90
N LEU A 89 -6.04 1.56 -2.80
CA LEU A 89 -5.60 0.97 -4.06
C LEU A 89 -5.85 1.96 -5.21
N GLY A 90 -4.91 2.00 -6.15
CA GLY A 90 -5.03 2.75 -7.40
C GLY A 90 -6.00 2.08 -8.38
N PRO A 91 -6.38 2.78 -9.46
CA PRO A 91 -7.31 2.24 -10.46
C PRO A 91 -6.79 1.00 -11.19
N GLY A 92 -5.47 0.77 -11.24
CA GLY A 92 -4.86 -0.40 -11.87
C GLY A 92 -5.39 -1.74 -11.35
N PHE A 93 -5.84 -1.80 -10.10
CA PHE A 93 -6.38 -3.02 -9.49
C PHE A 93 -7.80 -3.39 -9.92
N ARG A 94 -8.51 -2.50 -10.63
CA ARG A 94 -9.86 -2.81 -11.13
C ARG A 94 -9.85 -3.99 -12.10
N HIS A 95 -8.84 -4.05 -12.97
CA HIS A 95 -8.74 -5.06 -14.02
C HIS A 95 -7.37 -5.75 -14.11
N GLY A 96 -6.34 -5.24 -13.44
CA GLY A 96 -4.98 -5.79 -13.50
C GLY A 96 -4.36 -6.14 -12.14
N ASP A 97 -3.29 -6.91 -12.17
CA ASP A 97 -2.54 -7.32 -10.96
C ASP A 97 -1.42 -6.34 -10.60
N SER A 98 -1.35 -5.21 -11.32
CA SER A 98 -0.39 -4.15 -11.12
C SER A 98 -1.10 -2.84 -10.80
N GLY A 99 -0.57 -2.10 -9.84
CA GLY A 99 -1.15 -0.83 -9.45
C GLY A 99 -0.48 -0.17 -8.26
N ARG A 100 -0.99 1.02 -7.94
CA ARG A 100 -0.49 1.87 -6.86
C ARG A 100 -1.08 1.49 -5.52
N VAL A 101 -0.26 1.10 -4.56
CA VAL A 101 -0.67 0.85 -3.17
C VAL A 101 -0.28 2.05 -2.34
N ARG A 102 -1.24 2.74 -1.72
CA ARG A 102 -1.00 4.06 -1.12
C ARG A 102 -1.32 4.09 0.35
N TRP A 103 -0.42 4.62 1.18
CA TRP A 103 -0.63 4.78 2.62
C TRP A 103 0.09 6.03 3.15
N LEU A 104 -0.21 6.43 4.38
CA LEU A 104 0.51 7.51 5.06
C LEU A 104 1.66 6.98 5.91
N ILE A 105 2.80 7.62 5.77
CA ILE A 105 3.94 7.47 6.68
C ILE A 105 3.74 8.47 7.81
N ALA A 106 3.27 7.99 8.97
CA ALA A 106 2.90 8.86 10.08
C ALA A 106 4.09 9.55 10.75
N GLY A 107 5.30 9.01 10.64
CA GLY A 107 6.49 9.61 11.24
C GLY A 107 7.80 9.28 10.53
N PRO A 108 8.84 10.11 10.70
CA PRO A 108 10.05 10.05 9.89
C PRO A 108 10.90 8.78 10.09
N ARG A 109 10.70 8.06 11.20
CA ARG A 109 11.38 6.77 11.48
C ARG A 109 10.62 5.56 10.94
N GLN A 110 9.37 5.73 10.50
CA GLN A 110 8.52 4.65 10.02
C GLN A 110 8.82 4.34 8.55
N VAL A 111 10.01 3.81 8.27
CA VAL A 111 10.52 3.66 6.89
C VAL A 111 10.45 2.24 6.35
N ARG A 112 10.04 1.26 7.17
CA ARG A 112 10.01 -0.17 6.81
C ARG A 112 8.57 -0.68 6.86
N TYR A 113 8.14 -1.25 5.75
CA TYR A 113 6.79 -1.79 5.58
C TYR A 113 6.85 -3.17 4.96
N THR A 114 5.79 -3.92 5.21
CA THR A 114 5.49 -5.16 4.51
C THR A 114 4.17 -4.98 3.80
N VAL A 115 4.09 -5.43 2.55
CA VAL A 115 2.84 -5.64 1.84
C VAL A 115 2.62 -7.13 1.67
N SER A 116 1.53 -7.64 2.21
CA SER A 116 1.10 -9.04 2.01
C SER A 116 -0.12 -9.10 1.11
N PHE A 117 -0.25 -10.20 0.37
CA PHE A 117 -1.32 -10.41 -0.58
C PHE A 117 -1.59 -11.91 -0.75
N ARG A 118 -2.73 -12.24 -1.37
CA ARG A 118 -3.10 -13.59 -1.74
C ARG A 118 -3.41 -13.68 -3.23
N THR A 119 -3.24 -14.88 -3.79
CA THR A 119 -3.68 -15.25 -5.12
C THR A 119 -4.85 -16.23 -5.03
N GLY A 120 -5.78 -16.13 -5.99
CA GLY A 120 -6.93 -16.99 -6.14
C GLY A 120 -6.98 -17.63 -7.52
N ARG A 121 -7.83 -18.64 -7.69
CA ARG A 121 -8.05 -19.28 -9.01
C ARG A 121 -8.76 -18.36 -10.00
N THR A 122 -9.63 -17.48 -9.49
CA THR A 122 -10.41 -16.52 -10.28
C THR A 122 -10.25 -15.13 -9.71
N ARG A 123 -10.28 -14.12 -10.58
CA ARG A 123 -10.20 -12.72 -10.17
C ARG A 123 -11.49 -12.34 -9.46
N ARG A 124 -11.37 -11.90 -8.20
CA ARG A 124 -12.48 -11.26 -7.48
C ARG A 124 -12.50 -9.78 -7.86
N VAL A 125 -13.70 -9.24 -8.10
CA VAL A 125 -13.87 -7.79 -8.25
C VAL A 125 -13.48 -7.16 -6.91
N ALA A 126 -12.57 -6.18 -6.94
CA ALA A 126 -12.17 -5.47 -5.74
C ALA A 126 -13.40 -4.82 -5.10
N SER A 127 -13.67 -5.16 -3.83
CA SER A 127 -14.78 -4.57 -3.10
C SER A 127 -14.53 -3.09 -2.86
N THR A 128 -15.59 -2.29 -2.79
CA THR A 128 -15.46 -0.91 -2.28
C THR A 128 -14.96 -0.99 -0.84
N ARG A 129 -13.76 -0.47 -0.56
CA ARG A 129 -13.21 -0.49 0.79
C ARG A 129 -14.02 0.38 1.72
N GLU A 130 -14.37 -0.19 2.88
CA GLU A 130 -15.12 0.47 3.95
C GLU A 130 -14.37 1.67 4.54
N ARG A 131 -13.02 1.63 4.55
CA ARG A 131 -12.18 2.74 5.02
C ARG A 131 -11.04 3.00 4.04
N VAL A 132 -11.05 4.20 3.45
CA VAL A 132 -9.92 4.73 2.65
C VAL A 132 -9.23 5.81 3.49
N PRO A 133 -7.96 5.62 3.89
CA PRO A 133 -7.25 6.62 4.68
C PRO A 133 -7.11 7.92 3.89
N LEU A 134 -7.08 9.03 4.62
CA LEU A 134 -6.82 10.34 4.03
C LEU A 134 -5.36 10.38 3.57
N ILE A 135 -5.11 10.21 2.27
CA ILE A 135 -3.77 10.32 1.67
C ILE A 135 -3.69 11.67 0.93
N GLY A 136 -2.81 12.57 1.38
CA GLY A 136 -2.56 13.88 0.75
C GLY A 136 -3.01 15.09 1.57
N VAL A 137 -2.75 16.29 1.06
CA VAL A 137 -3.22 17.60 1.56
C VAL A 137 -3.82 18.35 0.36
N GLY A 138 -5.05 18.89 0.45
CA GLY A 138 -5.72 19.61 -0.66
C GLY A 138 -6.50 18.72 -1.65
N ASP A 139 -6.62 19.16 -2.92
CA ASP A 139 -7.56 18.60 -3.93
C ASP A 139 -7.24 17.16 -4.41
N LEU A 140 -6.08 16.61 -4.02
CA LEU A 140 -5.70 15.21 -4.23
C LEU A 140 -6.20 14.29 -3.09
N LEU A 141 -7.22 14.74 -2.35
CA LEU A 141 -7.88 13.99 -1.29
C LEU A 141 -8.55 12.73 -1.87
N ARG A 142 -8.09 11.55 -1.47
CA ARG A 142 -8.91 10.33 -1.57
C ARG A 142 -9.28 9.87 -0.18
N TYR A 143 -10.55 10.05 0.15
CA TYR A 143 -11.13 9.74 1.44
C TYR A 143 -12.51 9.13 1.23
N ASN A 144 -12.77 8.01 1.90
CA ASN A 144 -14.11 7.43 2.01
C ASN A 144 -14.25 7.02 3.49
N ALA A 145 -15.00 7.80 4.26
CA ALA A 145 -15.40 7.42 5.60
C ALA A 145 -16.91 7.57 5.70
N THR A 146 -17.57 6.47 6.01
CA THR A 146 -18.95 6.42 6.51
C THR A 146 -18.93 6.82 7.98
N GLY A 147 -19.04 8.12 8.24
CA GLY A 147 -19.23 8.66 9.58
C GLY A 147 -19.16 10.19 9.60
N PRO A 148 -20.18 10.89 10.13
CA PRO A 148 -20.17 12.34 10.18
C PRO A 148 -19.05 12.80 11.10
N ARG A 149 -18.11 13.58 10.54
CA ARG A 149 -17.28 14.47 11.36
C ARG A 149 -17.92 15.84 11.24
N GLY A 150 -18.35 16.38 12.38
CA GLY A 150 -18.96 17.70 12.47
C GLY A 150 -18.16 18.70 11.64
N SER A 151 -18.88 19.36 10.74
CA SER A 151 -18.43 20.55 10.04
C SER A 151 -18.03 21.60 11.07
N VAL A 152 -16.74 21.70 11.38
CA VAL A 152 -16.22 22.89 12.04
C VAL A 152 -16.12 23.98 10.99
N GLY A 153 -17.20 24.75 10.88
CA GLY A 153 -17.13 26.19 10.64
C GLY A 153 -16.76 26.66 9.24
N TRP A 154 -17.72 26.61 8.31
CA TRP A 154 -17.89 27.71 7.37
C TRP A 154 -18.36 28.94 8.16
N SER A 155 -17.45 29.84 8.53
CA SER A 155 -17.75 31.21 8.93
C SER A 155 -16.48 32.04 8.93
N ALA A 156 -16.24 32.76 7.84
CA ALA A 156 -15.71 34.13 7.78
C ALA A 156 -15.16 34.45 6.38
N CYS A 157 -16.05 34.51 5.38
CA CYS A 157 -15.90 35.53 4.36
C CYS A 157 -16.50 36.81 4.95
N ARG A 158 -15.66 37.74 5.39
CA ARG A 158 -16.01 39.15 5.55
C ARG A 158 -14.75 40.00 5.44
N GLU A 159 -14.74 40.79 4.37
CA GLU A 159 -14.08 42.07 4.15
C GLU A 159 -12.79 42.41 4.90
N TRP A 160 -11.74 42.68 4.12
CA TRP A 160 -10.67 43.61 4.49
C TRP A 160 -10.75 44.82 3.55
N PRO A 161 -11.01 46.04 4.06
CA PRO A 161 -10.83 47.28 3.31
C PRO A 161 -9.42 47.84 3.54
N ILE A 162 -8.72 48.13 2.45
CA ILE A 162 -8.18 49.46 2.09
C ILE A 162 -7.86 49.47 0.60
#